data_AF-A0A831K881-F1
#
_entry.id   AF-A0A831K881-F1
#
_cell.length_a   1.000
_cell.length_b   1.000
_cell.length_c   1.000
_cell.angle_alpha   90.00
_cell.angle_beta   90.00
_cell.angle_gamma   90.00
#
_symmetry.space_group_name_H-M   'P 1'
#
loop_
_entity.id
_entity.type
_entity.pdbx_description
1 polymer ?
#
loop_
_entity_poly.entity_id
_entity_poly.type
_entity_poly.pdbx_seq_one_letter_code
_entity_poly.pdbx_strand_id
1 'polypeptide(L)'
;MTTSLTPVAIAVRPWFGDHCFGGRIVLPAVETMLLLAAEVKRSCPEIDVRVMEDVRFAKFLEIPPGSTTVAALVECSRNDNGALCARLFSRVRFKAMTRLKEHGEILFPPAAESN
;
A
#
# COMPACT_ATOMS: atom_id res chain seq x y z
N MET A 1 8.89 -3.49 18.15
CA MET A 1 8.24 -3.39 16.82
C MET A 1 9.30 -3.04 15.79
N THR A 2 9.58 -3.94 14.84
CA THR A 2 10.47 -3.64 13.71
C THR A 2 9.62 -3.08 12.59
N THR A 3 9.95 -1.88 12.12
CA THR A 3 9.27 -1.22 11.01
C THR A 3 10.24 -1.18 9.83
N SER A 4 9.81 -1.72 8.68
CA SER A 4 10.56 -1.63 7.43
C SER A 4 9.83 -0.73 6.45
N LEU A 5 10.54 0.21 5.83
CA LEU A 5 10.00 1.11 4.80
C LEU A 5 10.69 0.82 3.47
N THR A 6 9.95 0.26 2.52
CA THR A 6 10.48 -0.22 1.24
C THR A 6 9.98 0.67 0.10
N PRO A 7 10.87 1.26 -0.72
CA PRO A 7 10.48 1.92 -1.96
C PRO A 7 9.89 0.92 -2.96
N VAL A 8 8.76 1.28 -3.57
CA VAL A 8 8.12 0.48 -4.63
C VAL A 8 7.76 1.38 -5.81
N ALA A 9 7.69 0.78 -7.00
CA ALA A 9 7.25 1.44 -8.22
C ALA A 9 6.02 0.73 -8.76
N ILE A 10 4.89 1.43 -8.78
CA ILE A 10 3.61 0.90 -9.27
C ILE A 10 3.57 1.13 -10.77
N ALA A 11 3.63 0.06 -11.56
CA ALA A 11 3.51 0.15 -13.01
C ALA A 11 2.08 0.51 -13.40
N VAL A 12 1.91 1.63 -14.12
CA VAL A 12 0.61 2.12 -14.55
C VAL A 12 0.06 1.21 -15.65
N ARG A 13 -1.16 0.71 -15.45
CA ARG A 13 -1.87 -0.11 -16.43
C ARG A 13 -2.83 0.74 -17.26
N PRO A 14 -3.12 0.37 -18.52
CA PRO A 14 -4.02 1.14 -19.37
C PRO A 14 -5.39 1.41 -18.72
N TRP A 15 -5.97 0.39 -18.06
CA TRP A 15 -7.28 0.48 -17.41
C TRP A 15 -7.30 1.33 -16.13
N PHE A 16 -6.15 1.78 -15.61
CA PHE A 16 -6.16 2.72 -14.48
C PHE A 16 -6.80 4.05 -14.87
N GLY A 17 -6.72 4.43 -16.16
CA GLY A 17 -7.35 5.64 -16.69
C GLY A 17 -8.87 5.69 -16.51
N ASP A 18 -9.53 4.54 -16.40
CA ASP A 18 -10.98 4.45 -16.21
C ASP A 18 -11.38 4.77 -14.76
N HIS A 19 -10.43 4.75 -13.83
CA HIS A 19 -10.66 5.02 -12.42
C HIS A 19 -10.32 6.47 -12.06
N CYS A 20 -11.28 7.36 -12.33
CA CYS A 20 -11.13 8.80 -12.12
C CYS A 20 -11.98 9.34 -10.96
N PHE A 21 -11.44 10.31 -10.22
CA PHE A 21 -12.17 11.10 -9.24
C PHE A 21 -11.87 12.59 -9.43
N GLY A 22 -12.91 13.42 -9.61
CA GLY A 22 -12.74 14.86 -9.83
C GLY A 22 -11.88 15.19 -11.06
N GLY A 23 -11.97 14.38 -12.12
CA GLY A 23 -11.20 14.54 -13.35
C GLY A 23 -9.73 14.09 -13.28
N ARG A 24 -9.33 13.44 -12.17
CA ARG A 24 -7.96 12.94 -11.97
C ARG A 24 -7.96 11.43 -11.92
N ILE A 25 -6.97 10.81 -12.55
CA ILE A 25 -6.73 9.37 -12.43
C ILE A 25 -6.22 9.09 -11.02
N VAL A 26 -6.87 8.18 -10.31
CA VAL A 26 -6.46 7.78 -8.95
C VAL A 26 -6.28 6.28 -8.90
N LEU A 27 -5.25 5.81 -8.19
CA LEU A 27 -5.02 4.39 -8.01
C LEU A 27 -6.27 3.73 -7.39
N PRO A 28 -6.83 2.68 -8.00
CA PRO A 28 -7.95 1.95 -7.41
C PRO A 28 -7.60 1.38 -6.04
N ALA A 29 -8.59 1.34 -5.15
CA ALA A 29 -8.44 0.77 -3.81
C ALA A 29 -7.94 -0.70 -3.87
N VAL A 30 -8.49 -1.49 -4.80
CA VAL A 30 -8.09 -2.89 -5.01
C VAL A 30 -6.62 -3.04 -5.40
N GLU A 31 -6.07 -2.12 -6.20
CA GLU A 31 -4.65 -2.15 -6.59
C GLU A 31 -3.74 -1.85 -5.41
N THR A 32 -4.18 -0.99 -4.48
CA THR A 32 -3.48 -0.80 -3.19
C THR A 32 -3.46 -2.10 -2.39
N MET A 33 -4.59 -2.82 -2.35
CA MET A 33 -4.67 -4.11 -1.63
C MET A 33 -3.74 -5.17 -2.23
N LEU A 34 -3.76 -5.32 -3.56
CA LEU A 34 -2.92 -6.27 -4.27
C LEU A 34 -1.43 -5.97 -4.09
N LEU A 35 -1.05 -4.69 -4.15
CA LEU A 35 0.32 -4.25 -3.90
C LEU A 35 0.77 -4.60 -2.48
N LEU A 36 -0.01 -4.22 -1.47
CA LEU A 36 0.35 -4.50 -0.07
C LEU A 36 0.41 -6.01 0.20
N ALA A 37 -0.54 -6.78 -0.31
CA ALA A 37 -0.53 -8.24 -0.21
C ALA A 37 0.71 -8.86 -0.85
N ALA A 38 1.11 -8.41 -2.04
CA ALA A 38 2.30 -8.90 -2.72
C ALA A 38 3.59 -8.59 -1.93
N GLU A 39 3.73 -7.36 -1.41
CA GLU A 39 4.88 -6.95 -0.62
C GLU A 39 4.96 -7.68 0.73
N VAL A 40 3.82 -7.88 1.39
CA VAL A 40 3.73 -8.70 2.60
C VAL A 40 4.12 -10.13 2.30
N LYS A 41 3.57 -10.75 1.24
CA LYS A 41 3.91 -12.14 0.90
C LYS A 41 5.40 -12.32 0.59
N ARG A 42 6.03 -11.32 -0.01
CA ARG A 42 7.46 -11.31 -0.34
C ARG A 42 8.34 -11.18 0.92
N SER A 43 7.92 -10.41 1.90
CA SER A 43 8.72 -10.09 3.11
C SER A 43 8.40 -10.97 4.32
N CYS A 44 7.19 -11.51 4.40
CA CYS A 44 6.68 -12.40 5.45
C CYS A 44 5.89 -13.55 4.79
N PRO A 45 6.57 -14.53 4.18
CA PRO A 45 5.93 -15.60 3.42
C PRO A 45 4.94 -16.46 4.23
N GLU A 46 5.05 -16.47 5.55
CA GLU A 46 4.19 -17.20 6.48
C GLU A 46 2.81 -16.55 6.69
N ILE A 47 2.64 -15.26 6.37
CA ILE A 47 1.36 -14.57 6.50
C ILE A 47 0.39 -15.00 5.37
N ASP A 48 -0.85 -15.33 5.74
CA ASP A 48 -1.92 -15.57 4.77
C ASP A 48 -2.51 -14.24 4.27
N VAL A 49 -1.96 -13.75 3.17
CA VAL A 49 -2.36 -12.47 2.56
C VAL A 49 -3.76 -12.47 1.94
N ARG A 50 -4.47 -13.62 1.95
CA ARG A 50 -5.88 -13.69 1.50
C ARG A 50 -6.84 -13.23 2.59
N VAL A 51 -6.41 -13.22 3.85
CA VAL A 51 -7.18 -12.69 4.96
C VAL A 51 -6.72 -11.26 5.21
N MET A 52 -7.62 -10.30 4.96
CA MET A 52 -7.37 -8.87 5.11
C MET A 52 -8.41 -8.29 6.06
N GLU A 53 -7.95 -7.70 7.15
CA GLU A 53 -8.78 -7.11 8.19
C GLU A 53 -8.50 -5.61 8.30
N ASP A 54 -9.44 -4.87 8.89
CA ASP A 54 -9.30 -3.44 9.19
C ASP A 54 -8.78 -2.58 8.03
N VAL A 55 -9.18 -2.89 6.80
CA VAL A 55 -8.74 -2.17 5.60
C VAL A 55 -9.23 -0.72 5.64
N ARG A 56 -8.32 0.24 5.44
CA ARG A 56 -8.68 1.67 5.35
C ARG A 56 -8.00 2.34 4.17
N PHE A 57 -8.69 3.29 3.56
CA PHE A 57 -8.18 4.13 2.46
C PHE A 57 -8.27 5.60 2.86
N ALA A 58 -7.18 6.14 3.40
CA ALA A 58 -7.15 7.47 3.99
C ALA A 58 -7.17 8.59 2.94
N LYS A 59 -6.47 8.41 1.81
CA LYS A 59 -6.31 9.43 0.76
C LYS A 59 -6.07 8.79 -0.61
N PHE A 60 -6.59 9.42 -1.67
CA PHE A 60 -6.24 9.05 -3.05
C PHE A 60 -4.75 9.17 -3.32
N LEU A 61 -4.21 8.16 -4.00
CA LEU A 61 -2.92 8.23 -4.70
C LEU A 61 -3.19 8.61 -6.15
N GLU A 62 -2.90 9.86 -6.49
CA GLU A 62 -3.08 10.37 -7.86
C GLU A 62 -2.02 9.76 -8.78
N ILE A 63 -2.42 9.39 -9.99
CA ILE A 63 -1.54 8.93 -11.06
C ILE A 63 -1.39 10.10 -12.02
N PRO A 64 -0.20 10.76 -12.09
CA PRO A 64 -0.04 11.92 -12.96
C PRO A 64 -0.23 11.53 -14.44
N PRO A 65 -0.85 12.38 -15.27
CA PRO A 65 -1.06 12.11 -16.69
C PRO A 65 0.24 11.74 -17.42
N GLY A 66 0.19 10.72 -18.28
CA GLY A 66 1.36 10.24 -19.04
C GLY A 66 2.38 9.45 -18.23
N SER A 67 2.17 9.22 -16.93
CA SER A 67 3.07 8.41 -16.11
C SER A 67 3.00 6.94 -16.51
N THR A 68 4.15 6.30 -16.65
CA THR A 68 4.27 4.85 -16.81
C THR A 68 4.47 4.13 -15.47
N THR A 69 4.94 4.86 -14.45
CA THR A 69 5.10 4.36 -13.08
C THR A 69 4.73 5.42 -12.05
N VAL A 70 4.32 4.98 -10.87
CA VAL A 70 4.10 5.84 -9.68
C VAL A 70 5.02 5.37 -8.56
N ALA A 71 5.87 6.27 -8.07
CA ALA A 71 6.75 5.98 -6.94
C ALA A 71 5.96 6.02 -5.62
N ALA A 72 6.10 4.97 -4.82
CA ALA A 72 5.47 4.85 -3.51
C ALA A 72 6.41 4.17 -2.50
N LEU A 73 5.94 4.05 -1.27
CA LEU A 73 6.63 3.36 -0.19
C LEU A 73 5.64 2.43 0.50
N VAL A 74 6.08 1.21 0.80
CA VAL A 74 5.33 0.29 1.65
C VAL A 74 6.02 0.20 2.99
N GLU A 75 5.25 0.45 4.05
CA GLU A 75 5.67 0.20 5.42
C GLU A 75 5.05 -1.12 5.90
N CYS A 76 5.85 -1.97 6.53
CA CYS A 76 5.36 -3.13 7.26
C CYS A 76 5.77 -3.03 8.73
N SER A 77 4.81 -3.19 9.63
CA SER A 77 5.03 -3.23 11.07
C SER A 77 4.30 -4.42 11.69
N ARG A 78 5.05 -5.28 12.40
CA ARG A 78 4.47 -6.39 13.16
C ARG A 78 4.14 -5.94 14.58
N ASN A 79 2.94 -6.26 15.04
CA ASN A 79 2.52 -6.00 16.42
C ASN A 79 2.89 -7.19 17.33
N ASP A 80 2.60 -7.06 18.62
CA ASP A 80 2.99 -8.07 19.61
C ASP A 80 2.16 -9.38 19.52
N ASN A 81 0.97 -9.34 18.90
CA ASN A 81 0.14 -10.53 18.67
C ASN A 81 0.48 -11.28 17.37
N GLY A 82 1.52 -10.84 16.66
CA GLY A 82 1.99 -11.47 15.43
C GLY A 82 1.29 -11.00 14.15
N ALA A 83 0.22 -10.20 14.24
CA ALA A 83 -0.40 -9.57 13.07
C ALA A 83 0.55 -8.55 12.44
N LEU A 84 0.41 -8.39 11.12
CA LEU A 84 1.22 -7.48 10.32
C LEU A 84 0.35 -6.36 9.77
N CYS A 85 0.66 -5.12 10.12
CA CYS A 85 0.05 -3.96 9.49
C CYS A 85 0.94 -3.50 8.33
N ALA A 86 0.35 -3.38 7.14
CA ALA A 86 1.01 -2.86 5.94
C ALA A 86 0.36 -1.55 5.50
N ARG A 87 1.16 -0.54 5.16
CA ARG A 87 0.69 0.80 4.76
C ARG A 87 1.33 1.26 3.47
N LEU A 88 0.55 1.94 2.63
CA LEU A 88 1.02 2.57 1.39
C LEU A 88 1.20 4.08 1.59
N PHE A 89 2.38 4.59 1.24
CA PHE A 89 2.70 6.02 1.29
C PHE A 89 3.20 6.55 -0.06
N SER A 90 3.01 7.85 -0.27
CA SER A 90 3.76 8.63 -1.27
C SER A 90 4.58 9.71 -0.60
N ARG A 91 5.62 10.19 -1.30
CA ARG A 91 6.35 11.39 -0.91
C ARG A 91 5.66 12.61 -1.50
N VAL A 92 5.29 13.54 -0.64
CA VAL A 92 4.73 14.84 -1.05
C VAL A 92 5.71 15.94 -0.66
N ARG A 93 6.07 16.78 -1.62
CA ARG A 93 6.92 17.94 -1.39
C ARG A 93 6.05 19.14 -1.04
N PHE A 94 6.31 19.76 0.10
CA PHE A 94 5.66 21.00 0.52
C PHE A 94 6.74 22.02 0.90
N LYS A 95 6.93 23.03 0.04
CA LYS A 95 8.05 23.98 0.12
C LYS A 95 9.40 23.21 0.17
N ALA A 96 10.23 23.48 1.18
CA ALA A 96 11.52 22.82 1.38
C ALA A 96 11.42 21.44 2.08
N MET A 97 10.24 21.03 2.54
CA MET A 97 10.04 19.79 3.30
C MET A 97 9.45 18.68 2.44
N THR A 98 9.90 17.45 2.66
CA THR A 98 9.26 16.24 2.11
C THR A 98 8.53 15.52 3.25
N ARG A 99 7.26 15.20 3.04
CA ARG A 99 6.44 14.44 4.00
C ARG A 99 5.94 13.16 3.36
N LEU A 100 5.71 12.13 4.19
CA LEU A 100 4.99 10.94 3.77
C LEU A 100 3.49 11.19 3.89
N LYS A 101 2.75 10.83 2.85
CA LYS A 101 1.29 10.87 2.83
C LYS A 101 0.79 9.44 2.76
N GLU A 102 0.01 9.02 3.74
CA GLU A 102 -0.61 7.71 3.77
C GLU A 102 -1.81 7.65 2.82
N HIS A 103 -1.97 6.51 2.15
CA HIS A 103 -3.03 6.26 1.17
C HIS A 103 -3.95 5.13 1.59
N GLY A 104 -3.40 4.03 2.12
CA GLY A 104 -4.20 2.95 2.67
C GLY A 104 -3.40 2.04 3.59
N GLU A 105 -4.12 1.33 4.45
CA GLU A 105 -3.59 0.35 5.39
C GLU A 105 -4.39 -0.95 5.34
N ILE A 106 -3.72 -2.06 5.64
CA ILE A 106 -4.33 -3.39 5.79
C ILE A 106 -3.70 -4.07 7.00
N LEU A 107 -4.54 -4.68 7.83
CA LEU A 107 -4.10 -5.62 8.85
C LEU A 107 -4.18 -7.04 8.29
N PHE A 108 -3.06 -7.75 8.34
CA PHE A 108 -3.01 -9.19 8.08
C PHE A 108 -2.91 -9.91 9.42
N PRO A 109 -3.87 -10.78 9.78
CA PRO A 109 -3.84 -11.48 11.06
C PRO A 109 -2.62 -12.42 11.14
N PRO A 110 -2.22 -12.84 12.35
CA PRO A 110 -1.15 -13.81 12.51
C PRO A 110 -1.49 -15.11 11.76
N ALA A 111 -0.47 -15.84 11.35
CA ALA A 111 -0.68 -17.19 10.84
C ALA A 111 -1.43 -18.02 11.88
N ALA A 112 -2.53 -18.66 11.49
CA ALA A 112 -3.26 -19.54 12.39
C ALA A 112 -2.32 -20.66 12.88
N GLU A 113 -2.28 -20.89 14.20
CA GLU A 113 -1.59 -22.05 14.74
C GLU A 113 -2.23 -23.31 14.13
N SER A 114 -1.41 -24.11 13.45
CA SER A 114 -1.84 -25.40 12.94
C SER A 114 -2.00 -26.32 14.14
N ASN A 115 -3.25 -26.63 14.50
CA ASN A 115 -3.59 -27.61 15.53
C ASN A 115 -3.34 -29.04 15.04
#